data_AF-A0A1C6W1P5-F1
#
_entry.id   AF-A0A1C6W1P5-F1
#
_cell.length_a   1.000
_cell.length_b   1.000
_cell.length_c   1.000
_cell.angle_alpha   90.00
_cell.angle_beta   90.00
_cell.angle_gamma   90.00
#
_symmetry.space_group_name_H-M   'P 1'
#
loop_
_entity.id
_entity.type
_entity.pdbx_description
1 polymer ?
#
loop_
_entity_poly.entity_id
_entity_poly.type
_entity_poly.pdbx_seq_one_letter_code
_entity_poly.pdbx_strand_id
1 'polypeptide(L)'
;MTPRGFPAFPPGRARRPRTWWGIAWNRAWEADALDAGPLRAGRRLAAAGHVGAITVSPGRLAAAVHDGDTEQAYATRVRVTALDADDWDRLTGEVAARAGHQAALLAGQLPRDLADVAGVRLLPGLGEVTPECDCPQWDHPCRHAAALCHQVSWLLDTDPALLLLIRGRDVHTLVPDVAAAPGGDVPPPAADTTGTGTAAAEAYTRAVPALPPGPGPVLDAPTLPLLPSGPDVDVEAVRSAVAVAAGRAAALLAGR
;
A
#
# COMPACT_ATOMS: atom_id res chain seq x y z
N MET A 1 8.63 -17.79 -7.10
CA MET A 1 7.93 -16.49 -6.96
C MET A 1 6.73 -16.50 -7.89
N THR A 2 5.55 -16.24 -7.37
CA THR A 2 4.29 -16.41 -8.12
C THR A 2 3.87 -15.06 -8.72
N PRO A 3 3.58 -14.97 -10.02
CA PRO A 3 3.02 -13.75 -10.60
C PRO A 3 1.64 -13.44 -10.00
N ARG A 4 1.30 -12.16 -9.87
CA ARG A 4 0.00 -11.68 -9.41
C ARG A 4 -0.80 -11.11 -10.59
N GLY A 5 -2.02 -11.60 -10.78
CA GLY A 5 -2.94 -11.12 -11.81
C GLY A 5 -3.97 -10.13 -11.24
N PHE A 6 -4.28 -9.09 -12.01
CA PHE A 6 -5.26 -8.07 -11.68
C PHE A 6 -6.27 -7.98 -12.82
N PRO A 7 -7.59 -7.91 -12.53
CA PRO A 7 -8.60 -7.76 -13.56
C PRO A 7 -8.44 -6.44 -14.31
N ALA A 8 -8.92 -6.40 -15.56
CA ALA A 8 -8.94 -5.18 -16.35
C ALA A 8 -9.75 -4.09 -15.63
N PHE A 9 -9.27 -2.85 -15.69
CA PHE A 9 -10.03 -1.72 -15.16
C PHE A 9 -11.19 -1.36 -16.11
N PRO A 10 -12.39 -1.07 -15.57
CA PRO A 10 -13.51 -0.68 -16.40
C PRO A 10 -13.25 0.70 -17.06
N PRO A 11 -13.89 0.98 -18.21
CA PRO A 11 -13.81 2.30 -18.84
C PRO A 11 -14.39 3.36 -17.89
N GLY A 12 -13.75 4.53 -17.85
CA GLY A 12 -14.17 5.60 -16.96
C GLY A 12 -13.52 6.94 -17.29
N ARG A 13 -13.68 7.90 -16.37
CA ARG A 13 -12.99 9.18 -16.45
C ARG A 13 -11.49 8.98 -16.24
N ALA A 14 -10.69 9.86 -16.83
CA ALA A 14 -9.25 9.90 -16.59
C ALA A 14 -8.94 9.91 -15.08
N ARG A 15 -8.39 8.80 -14.58
CA ARG A 15 -7.96 8.64 -13.20
C ARG A 15 -6.51 9.10 -13.09
N ARG A 16 -6.23 9.92 -12.08
CA ARG A 16 -4.87 10.29 -11.69
C ARG A 16 -4.51 9.55 -10.41
N PRO A 17 -3.25 9.14 -10.23
CA PRO A 17 -2.83 8.57 -8.97
C PRO A 17 -3.04 9.59 -7.85
N ARG A 18 -3.48 9.12 -6.69
CA ARG A 18 -3.80 9.96 -5.53
C ARG A 18 -2.80 9.81 -4.40
N THR A 19 -2.16 8.65 -4.31
CA THR A 19 -1.14 8.36 -3.30
C THR A 19 0.22 8.87 -3.74
N TRP A 20 1.11 9.04 -2.78
CA TRP A 20 2.49 9.39 -3.06
C TRP A 20 3.17 8.35 -3.97
N TRP A 21 2.95 7.05 -3.73
CA TRP A 21 3.55 5.96 -4.52
C TRP A 21 3.08 5.97 -5.96
N GLY A 22 1.77 6.12 -6.21
CA GLY A 22 1.25 6.21 -7.58
C GLY A 22 1.78 7.44 -8.34
N ILE A 23 1.89 8.60 -7.66
CA ILE A 23 2.44 9.82 -8.25
C ILE A 23 3.95 9.67 -8.53
N ALA A 24 4.70 9.11 -7.58
CA ALA A 24 6.14 8.90 -7.71
C ALA A 24 6.46 7.88 -8.82
N TRP A 25 5.68 6.81 -8.92
CA TRP A 25 5.77 5.85 -10.02
C TRP A 25 5.59 6.54 -11.38
N ASN A 26 4.54 7.35 -11.54
CA ASN A 26 4.33 8.07 -12.79
C ASN A 26 5.51 8.97 -13.15
N ARG A 27 6.05 9.71 -12.18
CA ARG A 27 7.23 10.55 -12.41
C ARG A 27 8.45 9.74 -12.82
N ALA A 28 8.65 8.54 -12.25
CA ALA A 28 9.83 7.73 -12.48
C ALA A 28 9.98 7.32 -13.95
N TRP A 29 8.91 6.81 -14.58
CA TRP A 29 8.97 6.39 -15.97
C TRP A 29 8.65 7.52 -16.97
N GLU A 30 7.88 8.55 -16.59
CA GLU A 30 7.63 9.70 -17.46
C GLU A 30 8.91 10.52 -17.72
N ALA A 31 9.90 10.44 -16.83
CA ALA A 31 11.20 11.09 -17.00
C ALA A 31 12.02 10.52 -18.18
N ASP A 32 11.76 9.27 -18.58
CA ASP A 32 12.43 8.61 -19.72
C ASP A 32 11.80 8.98 -21.07
N ALA A 33 10.63 9.62 -21.07
CA ALA A 33 9.89 9.90 -22.29
C ALA A 33 10.44 11.13 -23.03
N LEU A 34 10.74 10.95 -24.32
CA LEU A 34 11.21 12.04 -25.19
C LEU A 34 10.09 12.98 -25.64
N ASP A 35 8.85 12.46 -25.74
CA ASP A 35 7.66 13.25 -26.10
C ASP A 35 6.50 12.98 -25.13
N ALA A 36 5.78 14.04 -24.79
CA ALA A 36 4.56 14.00 -23.99
C ALA A 36 3.32 13.54 -24.79
N GLY A 37 3.39 13.48 -26.13
CA GLY A 37 2.34 12.97 -27.01
C GLY A 37 1.91 11.54 -26.65
N PRO A 38 2.80 10.54 -26.74
CA PRO A 38 2.53 9.16 -26.34
C PRO A 38 2.02 9.03 -24.90
N LEU A 39 2.55 9.85 -23.97
CA LEU A 39 2.08 9.88 -22.57
C LEU A 39 0.62 10.30 -22.45
N ARG A 40 0.21 11.35 -23.18
CA ARG A 40 -1.19 11.81 -23.21
C ARG A 40 -2.10 10.77 -23.87
N ALA A 41 -1.66 10.14 -24.96
CA ALA A 41 -2.42 9.08 -25.62
C ALA A 41 -2.59 7.86 -24.71
N GLY A 42 -1.52 7.41 -24.05
CA GLY A 42 -1.56 6.30 -23.10
C GLY A 42 -2.49 6.56 -21.92
N ARG A 43 -2.52 7.79 -21.39
CA ARG A 43 -3.53 8.17 -20.36
C ARG A 43 -4.96 8.02 -20.84
N ARG A 44 -5.24 8.32 -22.11
CA ARG A 44 -6.58 8.18 -22.69
C ARG A 44 -6.95 6.71 -22.86
N LEU A 45 -6.03 5.88 -23.37
CA LEU A 45 -6.23 4.42 -23.47
C LEU A 45 -6.48 3.78 -22.11
N ALA A 46 -5.66 4.11 -21.11
CA ALA A 46 -5.82 3.63 -19.75
C ALA A 46 -7.21 3.97 -19.18
N ALA A 47 -7.67 5.22 -19.36
CA ALA A 47 -8.98 5.67 -18.91
C ALA A 47 -10.13 5.02 -19.68
N ALA A 48 -9.96 4.76 -20.96
CA ALA A 48 -10.95 4.11 -21.82
C ALA A 48 -11.07 2.60 -21.56
N GLY A 49 -10.35 2.04 -20.58
CA GLY A 49 -10.40 0.61 -20.27
C GLY A 49 -9.79 -0.27 -21.36
N HIS A 50 -8.84 0.26 -22.14
CA HIS A 50 -8.22 -0.47 -23.26
C HIS A 50 -7.03 -1.35 -22.86
N VAL A 51 -6.70 -1.38 -21.57
CA VAL A 51 -5.69 -2.27 -21.00
C VAL A 51 -6.44 -3.45 -20.40
N GLY A 52 -6.09 -4.65 -20.84
CA GLY A 52 -6.65 -5.90 -20.34
C GLY A 52 -6.18 -6.23 -18.91
N ALA A 53 -6.34 -7.49 -18.53
CA ALA A 53 -5.84 -7.95 -17.23
C ALA A 53 -4.33 -7.72 -17.10
N ILE A 54 -3.91 -7.15 -15.98
CA ILE A 54 -2.50 -6.83 -15.70
C ILE A 54 -1.87 -7.98 -14.93
N THR A 55 -0.74 -8.47 -15.40
CA THR A 55 0.10 -9.42 -14.68
C THR A 55 1.34 -8.71 -14.16
N VAL A 56 1.59 -8.82 -12.86
CA VAL A 56 2.77 -8.29 -12.18
C VAL A 56 3.63 -9.47 -11.73
N SER A 57 4.89 -9.45 -12.13
CA SER A 57 5.90 -10.45 -11.82
C SER A 57 7.21 -9.76 -11.40
N PRO A 58 8.15 -10.47 -10.77
CA PRO A 58 9.47 -9.93 -10.46
C PRO A 58 10.12 -9.21 -11.65
N GLY A 59 10.30 -7.88 -11.56
CA GLY A 59 10.92 -7.07 -12.59
C GLY A 59 10.13 -6.93 -13.90
N ARG A 60 8.85 -7.33 -13.95
CA ARG A 60 8.07 -7.30 -15.20
C ARG A 60 6.58 -7.11 -14.98
N LEU A 61 6.03 -6.21 -15.79
CA LEU A 61 4.61 -5.91 -15.95
C LEU A 61 4.17 -6.39 -17.34
N ALA A 62 2.96 -6.93 -17.46
CA ALA A 62 2.42 -7.36 -18.76
C ALA A 62 0.90 -7.16 -18.83
N ALA A 63 0.40 -6.76 -20.00
CA ALA A 63 -1.01 -6.72 -20.35
C ALA A 63 -1.18 -6.74 -21.87
N ALA A 64 -2.35 -7.19 -22.35
CA ALA A 64 -2.78 -6.92 -23.72
C ALA A 64 -3.41 -5.52 -23.76
N VAL A 65 -3.02 -4.67 -24.72
CA VAL A 65 -3.55 -3.31 -24.85
C VAL A 65 -4.03 -3.08 -26.28
N HIS A 66 -5.24 -2.59 -26.46
CA HIS A 66 -5.84 -2.40 -27.78
C HIS A 66 -6.17 -0.92 -28.08
N ASP A 67 -6.39 -0.59 -29.35
CA ASP A 67 -6.80 0.76 -29.78
C ASP A 67 -8.32 0.83 -30.07
N GLY A 68 -9.12 0.13 -29.27
CA GLY A 68 -10.58 0.07 -29.38
C GLY A 68 -11.14 -1.20 -30.04
N ASP A 69 -10.28 -2.02 -30.67
CA ASP A 69 -10.62 -3.35 -31.17
C ASP A 69 -9.92 -4.42 -30.33
N THR A 70 -10.68 -5.16 -29.51
CA THR A 70 -10.15 -6.18 -28.60
C THR A 70 -9.51 -7.36 -29.33
N GLU A 71 -9.90 -7.64 -30.58
CA GLU A 71 -9.31 -8.70 -31.39
C GLU A 71 -7.91 -8.31 -31.91
N GLN A 72 -7.58 -7.02 -31.90
CA GLN A 72 -6.30 -6.46 -32.33
C GLN A 72 -5.53 -5.86 -31.15
N ALA A 73 -5.34 -6.65 -30.10
CA ALA A 73 -4.58 -6.23 -28.93
C ALA A 73 -3.07 -6.49 -29.11
N TYR A 74 -2.26 -5.53 -28.65
CA TYR A 74 -0.80 -5.59 -28.63
C TYR A 74 -0.30 -6.21 -27.34
N ALA A 75 0.65 -7.15 -27.44
CA ALA A 75 1.34 -7.70 -26.29
C ALA A 75 2.30 -6.64 -25.71
N THR A 76 1.84 -5.99 -24.64
CA THR A 76 2.58 -4.91 -23.99
C THR A 76 3.23 -5.43 -22.71
N ARG A 77 4.54 -5.25 -22.60
CA ARG A 77 5.33 -5.57 -21.40
C ARG A 77 6.15 -4.37 -21.00
N VAL A 78 6.44 -4.25 -19.72
CA VAL A 78 7.38 -3.25 -19.20
C VAL A 78 8.32 -3.99 -18.26
N ARG A 79 9.62 -3.95 -18.56
CA ARG A 79 10.65 -4.43 -17.64
C ARG A 79 11.01 -3.32 -16.67
N VAL A 80 11.19 -3.70 -15.42
CA VAL A 80 11.66 -2.80 -14.37
C VAL A 80 12.89 -3.44 -13.79
N THR A 81 13.98 -2.69 -13.67
CA THR A 81 15.20 -3.17 -13.01
C THR A 81 14.84 -3.71 -11.62
N ALA A 82 15.35 -4.88 -11.26
CA ALA A 82 15.17 -5.43 -9.92
C ALA A 82 16.22 -4.84 -8.96
N LEU A 83 15.91 -4.81 -7.66
CA LEU A 83 16.93 -4.53 -6.64
C LEU A 83 17.94 -5.67 -6.60
N ASP A 84 19.20 -5.32 -6.34
CA ASP A 84 20.26 -6.30 -6.12
C ASP A 84 20.13 -6.97 -4.73
N ALA A 85 20.99 -7.95 -4.48
CA ALA A 85 20.96 -8.70 -3.22
C ALA A 85 21.24 -7.79 -2.01
N ASP A 86 22.18 -6.84 -2.14
CA ASP A 86 22.59 -5.95 -1.05
C ASP A 86 21.49 -4.95 -0.67
N ASP A 87 20.76 -4.43 -1.64
CA ASP A 87 19.55 -3.61 -1.44
C ASP A 87 18.44 -4.44 -0.76
N TRP A 88 18.24 -5.69 -1.20
CA TRP A 88 17.26 -6.58 -0.57
C TRP A 88 17.61 -6.92 0.87
N ASP A 89 18.89 -7.15 1.18
CA ASP A 89 19.35 -7.48 2.52
C ASP A 89 19.18 -6.27 3.46
N ARG A 90 19.52 -5.06 3.00
CA ARG A 90 19.26 -3.81 3.73
C ARG A 90 17.78 -3.60 4.02
N LEU A 91 16.92 -3.76 3.01
CA LEU A 91 15.48 -3.62 3.17
C LEU A 91 14.92 -4.67 4.15
N THR A 92 15.35 -5.93 4.02
CA THR A 92 14.93 -7.03 4.90
C THR A 92 15.36 -6.76 6.34
N GLY A 93 16.59 -6.28 6.55
CA GLY A 93 17.09 -5.88 7.87
C GLY A 93 16.23 -4.79 8.52
N GLU A 94 15.86 -3.75 7.78
CA GLU A 94 15.02 -2.66 8.32
C GLU A 94 13.57 -3.06 8.61
N VAL A 95 13.04 -4.03 7.86
CA VAL A 95 11.74 -4.63 8.17
C VAL A 95 11.84 -5.49 9.43
N ALA A 96 12.91 -6.28 9.57
CA ALA A 96 13.15 -7.12 10.75
C ALA A 96 13.39 -6.31 12.02
N ALA A 97 14.07 -5.18 11.92
CA ALA A 97 14.39 -4.33 13.06
C ALA A 97 13.15 -3.66 13.69
N ARG A 98 12.03 -3.55 12.96
CA ARG A 98 10.83 -2.84 13.44
C ARG A 98 9.55 -3.63 13.15
N ALA A 99 8.95 -4.20 14.19
CA ALA A 99 7.67 -4.90 14.10
C ALA A 99 6.56 -4.08 13.41
N GLY A 100 6.59 -2.75 13.56
CA GLY A 100 5.66 -1.85 12.86
C GLY A 100 5.80 -1.88 11.33
N HIS A 101 7.02 -1.99 10.79
CA HIS A 101 7.24 -2.13 9.35
C HIS A 101 6.74 -3.48 8.85
N GLN A 102 7.03 -4.56 9.58
CA GLN A 102 6.53 -5.89 9.23
C GLN A 102 5.00 -5.94 9.23
N ALA A 103 4.34 -5.40 10.27
CA ALA A 103 2.88 -5.34 10.34
C ALA A 103 2.28 -4.48 9.22
N ALA A 104 2.90 -3.35 8.89
CA ALA A 104 2.46 -2.50 7.78
C ALA A 104 2.52 -3.24 6.43
N LEU A 105 3.62 -3.93 6.15
CA LEU A 105 3.78 -4.72 4.93
C LEU A 105 2.75 -5.85 4.82
N LEU A 106 2.47 -6.56 5.93
CA LEU A 106 1.44 -7.59 5.98
C LEU A 106 0.03 -7.01 5.76
N ALA A 107 -0.20 -5.74 6.10
CA ALA A 107 -1.43 -5.01 5.81
C ALA A 107 -1.46 -4.40 4.37
N GLY A 108 -0.51 -4.77 3.51
CA GLY A 108 -0.39 -4.24 2.15
C GLY A 108 0.03 -2.76 2.08
N GLN A 109 0.49 -2.20 3.20
CA GLN A 109 1.00 -0.83 3.26
C GLN A 109 2.50 -0.83 3.01
N LEU A 110 3.00 0.23 2.39
CA LEU A 110 4.44 0.46 2.21
C LEU A 110 4.80 1.81 2.85
N PRO A 111 5.28 1.81 4.10
CA PRO A 111 5.73 3.02 4.78
C PRO A 111 6.81 3.73 3.95
N ARG A 112 6.72 5.05 3.80
CA ARG A 112 7.68 5.81 2.98
C ARG A 112 9.06 5.85 3.62
N ASP A 113 9.06 6.04 4.94
CA ASP A 113 10.25 6.04 5.76
C ASP A 113 11.02 4.72 5.70
N LEU A 114 10.36 3.57 5.44
CA LEU A 114 11.04 2.27 5.26
C LEU A 114 12.13 2.33 4.18
N ALA A 115 11.83 2.94 3.03
CA ALA A 115 12.80 3.08 1.94
C ALA A 115 13.95 4.01 2.32
N ASP A 116 13.61 5.11 3.02
CA ASP A 116 14.58 6.12 3.44
C ASP A 116 15.54 5.58 4.51
N VAL A 117 15.03 4.85 5.51
CA VAL A 117 15.85 4.25 6.59
C VAL A 117 16.72 3.09 6.07
N ALA A 118 16.23 2.32 5.11
CA ALA A 118 17.02 1.27 4.47
C ALA A 118 18.09 1.82 3.52
N GLY A 119 18.00 3.09 3.14
CA GLY A 119 18.85 3.68 2.10
C GLY A 119 18.65 3.00 0.74
N VAL A 120 17.46 2.48 0.47
CA VAL A 120 17.13 1.72 -0.74
C VAL A 120 16.12 2.51 -1.59
N ARG A 121 16.44 2.69 -2.87
CA ARG A 121 15.54 3.35 -3.80
C ARG A 121 14.52 2.34 -4.36
N LEU A 122 13.29 2.38 -3.82
CA LEU A 122 12.22 1.51 -4.30
C LEU A 122 11.62 1.93 -5.65
N LEU A 123 11.61 3.23 -5.97
CA LEU A 123 11.15 3.70 -7.29
C LEU A 123 12.27 3.53 -8.31
N PRO A 124 11.96 3.07 -9.53
CA PRO A 124 12.98 2.95 -10.57
C PRO A 124 13.61 4.31 -10.89
N GLY A 125 14.91 4.28 -11.20
CA GLY A 125 15.65 5.43 -11.73
C GLY A 125 15.37 5.69 -13.22
N LEU A 126 16.05 6.71 -13.75
CA LEU A 126 16.07 7.00 -15.19
C LEU A 126 16.65 5.78 -15.94
N GLY A 127 15.97 5.32 -16.98
CA GLY A 127 16.35 4.18 -17.81
C GLY A 127 16.09 2.81 -17.17
N GLU A 128 15.58 2.74 -15.94
CA GLU A 128 15.25 1.48 -15.27
C GLU A 128 13.86 0.96 -15.61
N VAL A 129 13.08 1.70 -16.41
CA VAL A 129 11.78 1.28 -16.93
C VAL A 129 11.88 1.09 -18.43
N THR A 130 11.96 -0.15 -18.88
CA THR A 130 12.13 -0.49 -20.30
C THR A 130 10.82 -1.03 -20.89
N PRO A 131 10.12 -0.24 -21.73
CA PRO A 131 8.90 -0.69 -22.40
C PRO A 131 9.21 -1.67 -23.56
N GLU A 132 8.42 -2.71 -23.69
CA GLU A 132 8.48 -3.72 -24.75
C GLU A 132 7.05 -3.93 -25.31
N CYS A 133 6.77 -3.42 -26.51
CA CYS A 133 5.48 -3.58 -27.16
C CYS A 133 5.68 -4.06 -28.60
N ASP A 134 4.80 -4.93 -29.08
CA ASP A 134 4.78 -5.42 -30.47
C ASP A 134 4.01 -4.50 -31.44
N CYS A 135 3.65 -3.28 -31.01
CA CYS A 135 3.01 -2.30 -31.88
C CYS A 135 4.02 -1.74 -32.91
N PRO A 136 3.57 -1.31 -34.10
CA PRO A 136 4.47 -0.80 -35.15
C PRO A 136 5.01 0.62 -34.88
N GLN A 137 4.80 1.17 -33.68
CA GLN A 137 5.25 2.52 -33.32
C GLN A 137 6.67 2.47 -32.74
N TRP A 138 7.46 3.50 -33.03
CA TRP A 138 8.86 3.62 -32.60
C TRP A 138 9.05 4.53 -31.38
N ASP A 139 7.96 5.02 -30.79
CA ASP A 139 8.00 5.84 -29.58
C ASP A 139 8.46 5.03 -28.36
N HIS A 140 9.26 5.67 -27.49
CA HIS A 140 9.76 5.06 -26.26
C HIS A 140 9.42 5.96 -25.04
N PRO A 141 8.43 5.57 -24.20
CA PRO A 141 7.45 4.50 -24.39
C PRO A 141 6.39 4.81 -25.45
N CYS A 142 5.88 3.77 -26.13
CA CYS A 142 4.70 3.90 -26.98
C CYS A 142 3.43 4.14 -26.14
N ARG A 143 2.34 4.54 -26.79
CA ARG A 143 1.06 4.81 -26.10
C ARG A 143 0.53 3.60 -25.31
N HIS A 144 0.79 2.38 -25.77
CA HIS A 144 0.33 1.15 -25.09
C HIS A 144 1.11 0.87 -23.81
N ALA A 145 2.44 0.96 -23.87
CA ALA A 145 3.29 0.85 -22.69
C ALA A 145 3.00 1.97 -21.68
N ALA A 146 2.81 3.20 -22.16
CA ALA A 146 2.36 4.31 -21.31
C ALA A 146 1.01 4.01 -20.65
N ALA A 147 0.05 3.44 -21.36
CA ALA A 147 -1.26 3.06 -20.81
C ALA A 147 -1.12 2.03 -19.67
N LEU A 148 -0.29 0.99 -19.88
CA LEU A 148 0.02 0.01 -18.85
C LEU A 148 0.66 0.67 -17.62
N CYS A 149 1.69 1.51 -17.80
CA CYS A 149 2.34 2.21 -16.70
C CYS A 149 1.38 3.12 -15.91
N HIS A 150 0.45 3.80 -16.61
CA HIS A 150 -0.60 4.59 -15.94
C HIS A 150 -1.52 3.73 -15.10
N GLN A 151 -1.97 2.56 -15.57
CA GLN A 151 -2.82 1.68 -14.75
C GLN A 151 -2.06 1.00 -13.61
N VAL A 152 -0.76 0.73 -13.77
CA VAL A 152 0.08 0.26 -12.66
C VAL A 152 0.16 1.32 -11.54
N SER A 153 0.18 2.61 -11.87
CA SER A 153 0.05 3.67 -10.85
C SER A 153 -1.25 3.57 -10.03
N TRP A 154 -2.32 3.04 -10.64
CA TRP A 154 -3.61 2.85 -9.96
C TRP A 154 -3.63 1.62 -9.07
N LEU A 155 -2.90 0.57 -9.46
CA LEU A 155 -2.65 -0.57 -8.59
C LEU A 155 -1.83 -0.14 -7.37
N LEU A 156 -0.77 0.63 -7.57
CA LEU A 156 0.09 1.14 -6.48
C LEU A 156 -0.62 2.11 -5.53
N ASP A 157 -1.66 2.81 -6.00
CA ASP A 157 -2.55 3.60 -5.14
C ASP A 157 -3.34 2.76 -4.13
N THR A 158 -3.57 1.48 -4.44
CA THR A 158 -4.43 0.59 -3.65
C THR A 158 -3.60 -0.44 -2.87
N ASP A 159 -2.54 -0.95 -3.50
CA ASP A 159 -1.62 -1.94 -2.96
C ASP A 159 -0.17 -1.47 -3.27
N PRO A 160 0.39 -0.56 -2.46
CA PRO A 160 1.75 -0.05 -2.68
C PRO A 160 2.82 -1.13 -2.42
N ALA A 161 2.53 -2.19 -1.67
CA ALA A 161 3.46 -3.30 -1.46
C ALA A 161 3.78 -4.04 -2.78
N LEU A 162 2.97 -3.89 -3.83
CA LEU A 162 3.30 -4.35 -5.18
C LEU A 162 4.61 -3.79 -5.72
N LEU A 163 5.07 -2.64 -5.23
CA LEU A 163 6.36 -2.10 -5.64
C LEU A 163 7.51 -3.06 -5.30
N LEU A 164 7.43 -3.80 -4.19
CA LEU A 164 8.42 -4.82 -3.84
C LEU A 164 8.46 -5.93 -4.90
N LEU A 165 7.28 -6.40 -5.33
CA LEU A 165 7.17 -7.43 -6.37
C LEU A 165 7.72 -6.90 -7.69
N ILE A 166 7.38 -5.67 -8.07
CA ILE A 166 7.94 -5.01 -9.26
C ILE A 166 9.46 -4.94 -9.18
N ARG A 167 10.02 -4.69 -7.98
CA ARG A 167 11.46 -4.64 -7.73
C ARG A 167 12.13 -5.99 -7.52
N GLY A 168 11.39 -7.10 -7.57
CA GLY A 168 11.95 -8.44 -7.68
C GLY A 168 11.55 -9.44 -6.59
N ARG A 169 10.97 -9.04 -5.45
CA ARG A 169 10.54 -9.98 -4.39
C ARG A 169 9.13 -9.68 -3.90
N ASP A 170 8.38 -10.74 -3.62
CA ASP A 170 7.04 -10.60 -3.05
C ASP A 170 7.10 -10.37 -1.54
N VAL A 171 6.14 -9.64 -1.00
CA VAL A 171 6.03 -9.41 0.45
C VAL A 171 5.92 -10.72 1.23
N HIS A 172 5.21 -11.71 0.68
CA HIS A 172 5.05 -13.03 1.28
C HIS A 172 6.33 -13.87 1.25
N THR A 173 7.31 -13.52 0.41
CA THR A 173 8.65 -14.11 0.46
C THR A 173 9.56 -13.36 1.43
N LEU A 174 9.40 -12.04 1.55
CA LEU A 174 10.23 -11.19 2.41
C LEU A 174 9.95 -11.39 3.91
N VAL A 175 8.68 -11.49 4.32
CA VAL A 175 8.32 -11.59 5.75
C VAL A 175 8.79 -12.90 6.42
N PRO A 176 8.71 -14.07 5.76
CA PRO A 176 9.33 -15.28 6.30
C PRO A 176 10.85 -15.18 6.46
N ASP A 177 11.55 -14.54 5.51
CA ASP A 177 13.00 -14.30 5.60
C ASP A 177 13.33 -13.42 6.82
N VAL A 178 12.50 -12.40 7.08
CA VAL A 178 12.58 -11.57 8.30
C VAL A 178 12.41 -12.41 9.57
N ALA A 179 11.45 -13.33 9.59
CA ALA A 179 11.22 -14.19 10.75
C ALA A 179 12.34 -15.23 10.97
N ALA A 180 13.06 -15.61 9.92
CA ALA A 180 14.17 -16.55 9.96
C ALA A 180 15.53 -15.88 10.23
N ALA A 181 15.64 -14.56 10.05
CA ALA A 181 16.87 -13.82 10.26
C ALA A 181 17.29 -13.89 11.76
N PRO A 182 18.50 -14.37 12.08
CA PRO A 182 19.00 -14.35 13.44
C PRO A 182 19.36 -12.91 13.84
N GLY A 183 18.41 -12.23 14.49
CA GLY A 183 18.66 -11.01 15.26
C GLY A 183 18.06 -9.73 14.68
N GLY A 184 16.84 -9.40 15.10
CA GLY A 184 16.63 -8.12 15.75
C GLY A 184 16.69 -8.39 17.25
N ASP A 185 17.78 -7.99 17.91
CA ASP A 185 17.91 -8.04 19.37
C ASP A 185 16.98 -6.95 19.96
N VAL A 186 15.67 -7.13 19.78
CA VAL A 186 14.69 -6.55 20.69
C VAL A 186 14.81 -7.44 21.92
N PRO A 187 15.32 -6.94 23.06
CA PRO A 187 15.16 -7.68 24.29
C PRO A 187 13.65 -7.93 24.38
N PRO A 188 13.18 -9.18 24.53
CA PRO A 188 11.79 -9.39 24.90
C PRO A 188 11.54 -8.47 26.11
N PRO A 189 10.41 -7.74 26.18
CA PRO A 189 10.10 -6.93 27.36
C PRO A 189 10.36 -7.84 28.54
N ALA A 190 11.32 -7.47 29.40
CA ALA A 190 11.96 -8.38 30.34
C ALA A 190 10.88 -9.26 30.97
N ALA A 191 10.70 -10.46 30.42
CA ALA A 191 9.76 -11.38 30.95
C ALA A 191 10.44 -11.78 32.24
N ASP A 192 9.80 -11.51 33.37
CA ASP A 192 10.17 -12.12 34.64
C ASP A 192 10.17 -13.64 34.39
N THR A 193 11.33 -14.18 34.05
CA THR A 193 11.58 -15.60 33.77
C THR A 193 11.64 -16.42 35.06
N THR A 194 11.22 -15.82 36.17
CA THR A 194 10.99 -16.50 37.45
C THR A 194 9.78 -17.43 37.41
N GLY A 195 8.95 -17.37 36.36
CA GLY A 195 7.86 -18.31 36.12
C GLY A 195 8.20 -19.37 35.06
N THR A 196 8.05 -20.65 35.41
CA THR A 196 8.02 -21.76 34.44
C THR A 196 6.88 -21.50 33.44
N GLY A 197 7.22 -21.28 32.17
CA GLY A 197 6.22 -21.08 31.11
C GLY A 197 5.29 -22.29 30.98
N THR A 198 4.01 -22.05 30.71
CA THR A 198 3.01 -23.11 30.46
C THR A 198 2.85 -23.31 28.95
N ALA A 199 2.71 -24.56 28.49
CA ALA A 199 2.47 -24.85 27.09
C ALA A 199 1.15 -24.21 26.62
N ALA A 200 1.12 -23.66 25.39
CA ALA A 200 -0.05 -22.94 24.89
C ALA A 200 -1.35 -23.78 24.92
N ALA A 201 -1.25 -25.08 24.62
CA ALA A 201 -2.39 -26.01 24.69
C ALA A 201 -2.96 -26.13 26.11
N GLU A 202 -2.11 -26.05 27.13
CA GLU A 202 -2.47 -26.14 28.55
C GLU A 202 -2.95 -24.78 29.10
N ALA A 203 -2.46 -23.67 28.53
CA ALA A 203 -2.98 -22.34 28.83
C ALA A 203 -4.42 -22.16 28.31
N TYR A 204 -4.72 -22.66 27.10
CA TYR A 204 -6.04 -22.56 26.49
C TYR A 204 -7.13 -23.42 27.16
N THR A 205 -6.74 -24.46 27.89
CA THR A 205 -7.68 -25.30 28.66
C THR A 205 -7.97 -24.77 30.05
N ARG A 206 -7.22 -23.76 30.52
CA ARG A 206 -7.45 -23.15 31.84
C ARG A 206 -8.76 -22.35 31.82
N ALA A 207 -9.55 -22.51 32.86
CA ALA A 207 -10.76 -21.73 33.07
C ALA A 207 -10.42 -20.23 33.09
N VAL A 208 -10.98 -19.48 32.15
CA VAL A 208 -10.81 -18.03 32.07
C VAL A 208 -11.54 -17.42 33.27
N PRO A 209 -10.86 -16.69 34.17
CA PRO A 209 -11.54 -15.99 35.25
C PRO A 209 -12.53 -14.99 34.64
N ALA A 210 -13.66 -14.78 35.33
CA ALA A 210 -14.64 -13.80 34.89
C ALA A 210 -13.93 -12.45 34.67
N LEU A 211 -14.16 -11.84 33.50
CA LEU A 211 -13.66 -10.50 33.21
C LEU A 211 -14.05 -9.56 34.35
N PRO A 212 -13.17 -8.63 34.76
CA PRO A 212 -13.58 -7.60 35.70
C PRO A 212 -14.81 -6.89 35.14
N PRO A 213 -15.71 -6.39 36.02
CA PRO A 213 -16.84 -5.61 35.57
C PRO A 213 -16.32 -4.48 34.68
N GLY A 214 -16.91 -4.33 33.50
CA GLY A 214 -16.54 -3.25 32.59
C GLY A 214 -16.61 -1.90 33.29
N PRO A 215 -15.82 -0.91 32.86
CA PRO A 215 -15.91 0.42 33.42
C PRO A 215 -17.38 0.85 33.40
N GLY A 216 -17.89 1.24 34.58
CA GLY A 216 -19.26 1.67 34.73
C GLY A 216 -19.55 2.87 33.81
N PRO A 217 -20.83 3.21 33.61
CA PRO A 217 -21.18 4.41 32.88
C PRO A 217 -20.44 5.60 33.51
N VAL A 218 -19.79 6.41 32.68
CA VAL A 218 -19.20 7.68 33.12
C VAL A 218 -20.37 8.55 33.58
N LEU A 219 -20.54 8.68 34.89
CA LEU A 219 -21.65 9.44 35.50
C LEU A 219 -21.38 10.95 35.50
N ASP A 220 -20.14 11.34 35.30
CA ASP A 220 -19.76 12.75 35.21
C ASP A 220 -20.08 13.29 33.81
N ALA A 221 -20.56 14.53 33.77
CA ALA A 221 -20.74 15.25 32.52
C ALA A 221 -19.40 15.26 31.75
N PRO A 222 -19.39 14.98 30.43
CA PRO A 222 -18.16 14.94 29.67
C PRO A 222 -17.41 16.27 29.84
N THR A 223 -16.19 16.20 30.37
CA THR A 223 -15.29 17.35 30.42
C THR A 223 -14.96 17.72 28.98
N LEU A 224 -15.61 18.77 28.48
CA LEU A 224 -15.39 19.22 27.12
C LEU A 224 -13.93 19.69 26.98
N PRO A 225 -13.19 19.22 25.96
CA PRO A 225 -11.90 19.80 25.66
C PRO A 225 -12.08 21.30 25.40
N LEU A 226 -11.20 22.13 25.97
CA LEU A 226 -11.16 23.56 25.70
C LEU A 226 -10.84 23.76 24.20
N LEU A 227 -11.88 23.92 23.39
CA LEU A 227 -11.73 24.27 21.98
C LEU A 227 -11.24 25.72 21.89
N PRO A 228 -10.16 26.00 21.13
CA PRO A 228 -9.74 27.37 20.89
C PRO A 228 -10.81 28.11 20.08
N SER A 229 -11.16 29.32 20.51
CA SER A 229 -12.09 30.20 19.78
C SER A 229 -11.46 30.67 18.46
N GLY A 230 -12.11 30.42 17.34
CA GLY A 230 -11.74 30.90 16.00
C GLY A 230 -12.92 31.59 15.30
N PRO A 231 -12.67 32.49 14.34
CA PRO A 231 -13.71 33.34 13.73
C PRO A 231 -14.79 32.55 12.96
N ASP A 232 -14.51 31.31 12.55
CA ASP A 232 -15.42 30.46 11.80
C ASP A 232 -16.09 29.36 12.65
N VAL A 233 -15.92 29.37 13.98
CA VAL A 233 -16.44 28.32 14.88
C VAL A 233 -17.32 28.95 15.96
N ASP A 234 -18.63 28.68 15.88
CA ASP A 234 -19.55 28.94 16.97
C ASP A 234 -19.35 27.88 18.07
N VAL A 235 -18.54 28.25 19.06
CA VAL A 235 -18.17 27.39 20.20
C VAL A 235 -19.40 26.95 20.99
N GLU A 236 -20.44 27.78 21.07
CA GLU A 236 -21.64 27.46 21.85
C GLU A 236 -22.54 26.47 21.10
N ALA A 237 -22.64 26.60 19.77
CA ALA A 237 -23.29 25.59 18.93
C ALA A 237 -22.60 24.23 19.04
N VAL A 238 -21.25 24.20 19.06
CA VAL A 238 -20.48 22.95 19.24
C VAL A 238 -20.72 22.35 20.64
N ARG A 239 -20.73 23.17 21.70
CA ARG A 239 -21.05 22.70 23.05
C ARG A 239 -22.45 22.08 23.14
N SER A 240 -23.43 22.74 22.54
CA SER A 240 -24.81 22.24 22.47
C SER A 240 -24.89 20.89 21.75
N ALA A 241 -24.20 20.75 20.61
CA ALA A 241 -24.16 19.51 19.85
C ALA A 241 -23.52 18.35 20.64
N VAL A 242 -22.43 18.59 21.37
CA VAL A 242 -21.79 17.57 22.21
C VAL A 242 -22.70 17.16 23.37
N ALA A 243 -23.36 18.11 24.03
CA ALA A 243 -24.31 17.80 25.10
C ALA A 243 -25.48 16.93 24.61
N VAL A 244 -26.02 17.24 23.43
CA VAL A 244 -27.09 16.43 22.80
C VAL A 244 -26.59 15.03 22.43
N ALA A 245 -25.38 14.91 21.87
CA ALA A 245 -24.79 13.62 21.53
C ALA A 245 -24.55 12.75 22.78
N ALA A 246 -24.03 13.34 23.85
CA ALA A 246 -23.82 12.67 25.14
C ALA A 246 -25.16 12.20 25.75
N GLY A 247 -26.19 13.05 25.72
CA GLY A 247 -27.53 12.68 26.20
C GLY A 247 -28.16 11.52 25.43
N ARG A 248 -27.99 11.49 24.09
CA ARG A 248 -28.46 10.37 23.26
C ARG A 248 -27.69 9.08 23.53
N ALA A 249 -26.37 9.16 23.69
CA ALA A 249 -25.55 8.01 24.04
C ALA A 249 -25.95 7.42 25.40
N ALA A 250 -26.21 8.27 26.39
CA ALA A 250 -26.71 7.86 27.71
C ALA A 250 -28.09 7.17 27.63
N ALA A 251 -29.01 7.67 26.81
CA ALA A 251 -30.31 7.02 26.60
C ALA A 251 -30.17 5.61 25.98
N LEU A 252 -29.35 5.48 24.93
CA LEU A 252 -29.04 4.20 24.28
C LEU A 252 -28.42 3.19 25.25
N LEU A 253 -27.47 3.63 26.09
CA LEU A 253 -26.84 2.77 27.10
C LEU A 253 -27.81 2.37 28.22
N ALA A 254 -28.80 3.21 28.53
CA ALA A 254 -29.86 2.90 29.50
C ALA A 254 -31.00 2.04 28.92
N GLY A 255 -30.92 1.63 27.65
CA GLY A 255 -31.96 0.85 26.98
C GLY A 255 -33.28 1.60 26.77
N ARG A 256 -33.24 2.93 26.67
CA ARG A 256 -34.39 3.80 26.40
C ARG A 256 -34.34 4.39 24.99
#